data_AF-A0A7G5Z4B0-F1
#
_entry.id   AF-A0A7G5Z4B0-F1
#
_cell.length_a   1.000
_cell.length_b   1.000
_cell.length_c   1.000
_cell.angle_alpha   90.00
_cell.angle_beta   90.00
_cell.angle_gamma   90.00
#
_symmetry.space_group_name_H-M   'P 1'
#
loop_
_entity.id
_entity.type
_entity.pdbx_description
1 polymer ?
#
loop_
_entity_poly.entity_id
_entity_poly.type
_entity_poly.pdbx_seq_one_letter_code
_entity_poly.pdbx_strand_id
1 'polypeptide(L)'
;MTRVVEDAALADDARATAVKIAAGPTTALGAIKHLLAAQGGVSFANQLDAELNEITIARASADAHEGIAVFLKRRAPNFTGA
;
A
#
# COMPACT_ATOMS: atom_id res chain seq x y z
N MET A 1 11.36 15.68 -0.89
CA MET A 1 12.25 14.64 -0.35
C MET A 1 11.64 14.07 0.92
N THR A 2 11.60 12.75 1.07
CA THR A 2 11.07 12.08 2.27
C THR A 2 12.17 11.71 3.29
N ARG A 3 13.44 11.63 2.86
CA ARG A 3 14.62 11.36 3.71
C ARG A 3 15.90 11.84 3.01
N VAL A 4 16.92 12.18 3.81
CA VAL A 4 18.30 12.46 3.38
C VAL A 4 19.21 11.43 4.06
N VAL A 5 20.17 10.86 3.33
CA VAL A 5 21.17 9.92 3.83
C VAL A 5 22.54 10.23 3.22
N GLU A 6 23.61 9.73 3.83
CA GLU A 6 24.93 9.74 3.22
C GLU A 6 24.95 8.98 1.89
N ASP A 7 25.78 9.42 0.95
CA ASP A 7 25.86 8.84 -0.41
C ASP A 7 26.10 7.32 -0.37
N ALA A 8 27.03 6.88 0.50
CA ALA A 8 27.35 5.46 0.68
C ALA A 8 26.17 4.61 1.20
N ALA A 9 25.16 5.22 1.82
CA ALA A 9 23.98 4.53 2.35
C ALA A 9 22.77 4.58 1.40
N LEU A 10 22.83 5.35 0.31
CA LEU A 10 21.70 5.62 -0.57
C LEU A 10 21.09 4.34 -1.16
N ALA A 11 21.93 3.46 -1.71
CA ALA A 11 21.46 2.23 -2.34
C ALA A 11 20.80 1.28 -1.33
N ASP A 12 21.36 1.18 -0.12
CA ASP A 12 20.84 0.30 0.92
C ASP A 12 19.53 0.81 1.50
N ASP A 13 19.40 2.13 1.74
CA ASP A 13 18.14 2.72 2.22
C ASP A 13 17.02 2.62 1.17
N ALA A 14 17.34 2.86 -0.11
CA ALA A 14 16.40 2.69 -1.21
C ALA A 14 15.92 1.23 -1.32
N ARG A 15 16.85 0.27 -1.26
CA ARG A 15 16.51 -1.17 -1.31
C ARG A 15 15.71 -1.61 -0.10
N ALA A 16 16.06 -1.16 1.10
CA ALA A 16 15.30 -1.45 2.31
C ALA A 16 13.86 -0.90 2.22
N THR A 17 13.69 0.28 1.62
CA THR A 17 12.37 0.86 1.37
C THR A 17 11.58 0.04 0.37
N ALA A 18 12.19 -0.35 -0.75
CA ALA A 18 11.54 -1.19 -1.76
C ALA A 18 11.10 -2.55 -1.19
N VAL A 19 11.95 -3.20 -0.38
CA VAL A 19 11.63 -4.48 0.28
C VAL A 19 10.46 -4.32 1.24
N LYS A 20 10.39 -3.23 2.02
CA LYS A 20 9.26 -2.97 2.92
C LYS A 20 7.95 -2.80 2.16
N ILE A 21 7.97 -2.10 1.03
CA ILE A 21 6.78 -1.92 0.18
C ILE A 21 6.38 -3.27 -0.43
N ALA A 22 7.34 -4.04 -0.93
CA ALA A 22 7.08 -5.36 -1.53
C ALA A 22 6.58 -6.42 -0.54
N ALA A 23 6.94 -6.29 0.74
CA ALA A 23 6.45 -7.16 1.82
C ALA A 23 5.07 -6.74 2.36
N GLY A 24 4.50 -5.62 1.88
CA GLY A 24 3.17 -5.15 2.24
C GLY A 24 2.06 -5.77 1.38
N PRO A 25 0.80 -5.37 1.60
CA PRO A 25 -0.33 -5.81 0.78
C PRO A 25 -0.30 -5.12 -0.59
N THR A 26 0.45 -5.70 -1.54
CA THR A 26 0.81 -5.02 -2.79
C THR A 26 -0.39 -4.60 -3.65
N THR A 27 -1.50 -5.34 -3.58
CA THR A 27 -2.75 -4.98 -4.28
C THR A 27 -3.34 -3.69 -3.74
N ALA A 28 -3.44 -3.55 -2.41
CA ALA A 28 -3.94 -2.33 -1.77
C ALA A 28 -2.98 -1.14 -2.00
N LEU A 29 -1.67 -1.37 -1.91
CA LEU A 29 -0.66 -0.35 -2.19
C LEU A 29 -0.70 0.12 -3.65
N GLY A 30 -0.94 -0.79 -4.59
CA GLY A 30 -1.17 -0.48 -6.00
C GLY A 30 -2.40 0.40 -6.19
N ALA A 31 -3.54 0.02 -5.63
CA ALA A 31 -4.79 0.79 -5.70
C ALA A 31 -4.60 2.22 -5.15
N ILE A 32 -3.97 2.37 -3.98
CA ILE A 32 -3.64 3.69 -3.39
C ILE A 32 -2.78 4.52 -4.35
N LYS A 33 -1.76 3.91 -4.96
CA LYS A 33 -0.89 4.61 -5.94
C LYS A 33 -1.69 5.10 -7.15
N HIS A 34 -2.62 4.29 -7.67
CA HIS A 34 -3.47 4.67 -8.79
C HIS A 34 -4.43 5.81 -8.44
N LEU A 35 -5.06 5.75 -7.27
CA LEU A 35 -5.96 6.80 -6.77
C LEU A 35 -5.24 8.14 -6.60
N LEU A 36 -4.03 8.13 -6.03
CA LEU A 36 -3.21 9.34 -5.86
C LEU A 36 -2.77 9.94 -7.21
N ALA A 37 -2.47 9.09 -8.20
CA ALA A 37 -2.11 9.55 -9.54
C ALA A 37 -3.30 10.20 -10.28
N ALA A 38 -4.54 9.83 -9.96
CA ALA A 38 -5.75 10.34 -10.59
C ALA A 38 -6.31 11.63 -9.96
N GLN A 39 -5.91 11.99 -8.73
CA GLN A 39 -6.49 13.07 -7.92
C GLN A 39 -6.59 14.43 -8.63
N GLY A 40 -5.68 14.75 -9.56
CA GLY A 40 -5.67 16.02 -10.31
C GLY A 40 -6.59 16.06 -11.54
N GLY A 41 -7.17 14.93 -11.96
CA GLY A 41 -7.93 14.80 -13.21
C GLY A 41 -9.43 14.58 -13.04
N VAL A 42 -9.94 14.52 -11.81
CA VAL A 42 -11.33 14.18 -11.51
C VAL A 42 -11.93 15.13 -10.46
N SER A 43 -13.27 15.22 -10.44
CA SER A 43 -13.96 15.95 -9.37
C SER A 43 -13.77 15.24 -8.03
N PHE A 44 -13.90 15.98 -6.93
CA PHE A 44 -13.83 15.41 -5.58
C PHE A 44 -14.84 14.28 -5.35
N ALA A 45 -16.08 14.44 -5.84
CA ALA A 45 -17.10 13.40 -5.72
C ALA A 45 -16.69 12.11 -6.46
N ASN A 46 -16.19 12.24 -7.69
CA ASN A 46 -15.74 11.08 -8.47
C ASN A 46 -14.53 10.39 -7.84
N GLN A 47 -13.64 11.16 -7.18
CA GLN A 47 -12.51 10.60 -6.44
C GLN A 47 -12.99 9.76 -5.25
N LEU A 48 -14.00 10.23 -4.49
CA LEU A 48 -14.58 9.46 -3.39
C LEU A 48 -15.24 8.17 -3.87
N ASP A 49 -15.95 8.21 -4.99
CA ASP A 49 -16.56 7.02 -5.59
C ASP A 49 -15.49 6.00 -6.03
N ALA A 50 -14.40 6.47 -6.63
CA ALA A 50 -13.26 5.64 -7.00
C ALA A 50 -12.59 4.99 -5.77
N GLU A 51 -12.36 5.77 -4.71
CA GLU A 51 -11.82 5.27 -3.44
C GLU A 51 -12.73 4.20 -2.83
N LEU A 52 -14.05 4.43 -2.80
CA LEU A 52 -15.02 3.48 -2.27
C LEU A 52 -14.99 2.15 -3.04
N ASN A 53 -14.89 2.21 -4.37
CA ASN A 53 -14.79 1.02 -5.21
C ASN A 53 -13.51 0.21 -4.90
N GLU A 54 -12.35 0.88 -4.87
CA GLU A 54 -11.08 0.23 -4.57
C GLU A 54 -11.05 -0.37 -3.15
N ILE A 55 -11.61 0.33 -2.15
CA ILE A 55 -11.74 -0.20 -0.78
C ILE A 55 -12.61 -1.46 -0.76
N THR A 56 -13.70 -1.46 -1.51
CA THR A 56 -14.62 -2.61 -1.59
C THR A 56 -13.93 -3.84 -2.17
N ILE A 57 -13.17 -3.66 -3.25
CA ILE A 57 -12.39 -4.72 -3.88
C ILE A 57 -11.28 -5.20 -2.93
N ALA A 58 -10.49 -4.29 -2.38
CA ALA A 58 -9.38 -4.61 -1.49
C ALA A 58 -9.84 -5.35 -0.24
N ARG A 59 -11.02 -5.01 0.32
CA ARG A 59 -11.60 -5.69 1.48
C ARG A 59 -11.85 -7.18 1.26
N ALA A 60 -12.11 -7.60 0.02
CA ALA A 60 -12.36 -9.00 -0.31
C ALA A 60 -11.07 -9.84 -0.49
N SER A 61 -9.89 -9.21 -0.48
CA SER A 61 -8.59 -9.86 -0.66
C SER A 61 -8.19 -10.78 0.49
N ALA A 62 -7.29 -11.73 0.23
CA ALA A 62 -6.69 -12.55 1.27
C ALA A 62 -5.83 -11.71 2.21
N ASP A 63 -5.12 -10.72 1.68
CA ASP A 63 -4.30 -9.78 2.45
C ASP A 63 -5.12 -8.95 3.46
N ALA A 64 -6.35 -8.55 3.10
CA ALA A 64 -7.24 -7.86 4.03
C ALA A 64 -7.65 -8.77 5.21
N HIS A 65 -7.98 -10.03 4.92
CA HIS A 65 -8.29 -11.01 5.97
C HIS A 65 -7.07 -11.33 6.84
N GLU A 66 -5.89 -11.48 6.24
CA GLU A 66 -4.64 -11.70 6.96
C GLU A 66 -4.31 -10.52 7.89
N GLY A 67 -4.45 -9.28 7.40
CA GLY A 67 -4.27 -8.07 8.19
C GLY A 67 -5.15 -8.04 9.45
N ILE A 68 -6.42 -8.43 9.32
CA ILE A 68 -7.34 -8.55 10.46
C ILE A 68 -6.88 -9.67 11.40
N ALA A 69 -6.54 -10.84 10.85
CA ALA A 69 -6.15 -12.01 11.63
C ALA A 69 -4.86 -11.77 12.43
N VAL A 70 -3.86 -11.12 11.83
CA VAL A 70 -2.57 -10.86 12.50
C VAL A 70 -2.69 -9.83 13.59
N PHE A 71 -3.56 -8.83 13.41
CA PHE A 71 -3.85 -7.82 14.44
C PHE A 71 -4.44 -8.49 15.69
N LEU A 72 -5.43 -9.38 15.50
CA LEU A 72 -6.04 -10.13 16.59
C LEU A 72 -5.05 -11.11 17.25
N LYS A 73 -4.17 -11.74 16.45
CA LYS A 73 -3.21 -12.75 16.92
C LYS A 73 -1.85 -12.19 17.37
N ARG A 74 -1.62 -10.88 17.24
CA ARG A 74 -0.36 -10.18 17.57
C ARG A 74 0.88 -10.85 16.99
N ARG A 75 0.81 -11.22 15.71
CA ARG A 75 1.93 -11.82 14.96
C ARG A 75 2.30 -10.97 13.76
N ALA A 76 3.43 -11.26 13.13
CA ALA A 76 3.79 -10.65 11.86
C ALA A 76 2.81 -11.09 10.74
N PRO A 77 2.43 -10.17 9.83
CA PRO A 77 1.66 -10.50 8.63
C PRO A 77 2.49 -11.31 7.63
N ASN A 78 1.80 -12.15 6.86
CA ASN A 78 2.33 -12.73 5.63
C ASN A 78 1.44 -12.32 4.45
N PHE A 79 1.73 -11.15 3.87
CA PHE A 79 1.01 -10.67 2.70
C PHE A 79 1.51 -11.36 1.42
N THR A 80 0.59 -11.72 0.54
CA THR A 80 0.87 -12.45 -0.70
C THR A 80 0.49 -11.67 -1.96
N GLY A 81 -0.14 -10.50 -1.80
CA GLY A 81 -0.61 -9.68 -2.92
C GLY A 81 -1.91 -10.18 -3.56
N ALA A 82 -2.70 -10.98 -2.83
CA ALA A 82 -3.98 -11.55 -3.28
C ALA A 82 -5.10 -11.29 -2.28
#